data_AF-A0A7S1JMY3-F1
#
_entry.id   AF-A0A7S1JMY3-F1
#
_cell.length_a   1.000
_cell.length_b   1.000
_cell.length_c   1.000
_cell.angle_alpha   90.00
_cell.angle_beta   90.00
_cell.angle_gamma   90.00
#
_symmetry.space_group_name_H-M   'P 1'
#
loop_
_entity.id
_entity.type
_entity.pdbx_description
1 polymer ?
#
loop_
_entity_poly.entity_id
_entity_poly.type
_entity_poly.pdbx_seq_one_letter_code
_entity_poly.pdbx_strand_id
1 'polypeptide(L)'
;RRRLSRHKYVLDMPGFGPWSHRLRFLLLSGAVVFQQKRAFDFEQFYDRPLKEYGVIVPFTDANDLLSKVRWLQKHDEVAKRIASAAHAFAWSCLSQEGIRMFIVSLMKKLQSIGSMKAGPATGASHRRVALDPSNPRDFARRKEICQWGDGNDVLTLSLSAS
;
A
#
# COMPACT_ATOMS: atom_id res chain seq x y z
N ARG A 1 -21.09 4.64 -4.95
CA ARG A 1 -19.86 3.96 -5.46
C ARG A 1 -19.51 4.28 -6.93
N ARG A 2 -20.46 4.41 -7.87
CA ARG A 2 -20.21 4.61 -9.33
C ARG A 2 -19.58 5.94 -9.82
N ARG A 3 -19.29 6.93 -8.96
CA ARG A 3 -18.83 8.27 -9.43
C ARG A 3 -17.31 8.41 -9.59
N LEU A 4 -16.51 7.70 -8.78
CA LEU A 4 -15.04 7.83 -8.81
C LEU A 4 -14.42 7.20 -10.06
N SER A 5 -14.93 6.05 -10.50
CA SER A 5 -14.46 5.34 -11.70
C SER A 5 -14.77 6.06 -13.03
N ARG A 6 -15.48 7.20 -13.00
CA ARG A 6 -15.77 8.03 -14.18
C ARG A 6 -14.69 9.06 -14.48
N HIS A 7 -13.72 9.24 -13.58
CA HIS A 7 -12.67 10.23 -13.70
C HIS A 7 -11.32 9.53 -13.95
N LYS A 8 -10.54 10.03 -14.92
CA LYS A 8 -9.18 9.51 -15.18
C LYS A 8 -8.17 9.91 -14.09
N TYR A 9 -8.44 11.02 -13.40
CA TYR A 9 -7.57 11.62 -12.40
C TYR A 9 -8.37 11.92 -11.13
N VAL A 10 -7.81 11.58 -9.97
CA VAL A 10 -8.43 11.84 -8.67
C VAL A 10 -7.41 12.41 -7.69
N LEU A 11 -7.88 13.22 -6.74
CA LEU A 11 -7.04 13.93 -5.77
C LEU A 11 -7.18 13.33 -4.37
N ASP A 12 -6.04 13.05 -3.75
CA ASP A 12 -5.90 12.76 -2.33
C ASP A 12 -5.31 13.99 -1.61
N MET A 13 -6.07 14.50 -0.65
CA MET A 13 -5.73 15.66 0.16
C MET A 13 -5.74 15.25 1.65
N PRO A 14 -4.82 15.76 2.48
CA PRO A 14 -4.90 15.59 3.94
C PRO A 14 -6.21 16.19 4.50
N GLY A 15 -6.71 15.58 5.57
CA GLY A 15 -7.88 16.08 6.32
C GLY A 15 -7.46 16.62 7.68
N PHE A 16 -8.24 16.35 8.73
CA PHE A 16 -7.90 16.66 10.13
C PHE A 16 -6.71 15.83 10.69
N GLY A 17 -6.06 15.03 9.84
CA GLY A 17 -4.88 14.25 10.18
C GLY A 17 -3.90 14.24 9.02
N PRO A 18 -2.68 13.74 9.26
CA PRO A 18 -1.62 13.77 8.27
C PRO A 18 -1.86 12.80 7.12
N TRP A 19 -2.92 11.99 7.14
CA TRP A 19 -3.32 11.01 6.12
C TRP A 19 -4.84 11.03 5.86
N SER A 20 -5.27 10.34 4.81
CA SER A 20 -6.66 10.34 4.33
C SER A 20 -7.19 8.91 4.28
N HIS A 21 -8.31 8.66 4.97
CA HIS A 21 -9.01 7.36 4.88
C HIS A 21 -9.51 7.09 3.44
N ARG A 22 -9.65 8.14 2.62
CA ARG A 22 -10.15 8.00 1.24
C ARG A 22 -9.13 7.39 0.30
N LEU A 23 -7.83 7.43 0.62
CA LEU A 23 -6.77 6.96 -0.27
C LEU A 23 -7.03 5.52 -0.76
N ARG A 24 -7.42 4.60 0.14
CA ARG A 24 -7.79 3.23 -0.23
C ARG A 24 -8.90 3.17 -1.29
N PHE A 25 -9.94 3.99 -1.16
CA PHE A 25 -11.03 4.04 -2.14
C PHE A 25 -10.62 4.68 -3.47
N LEU A 26 -9.68 5.63 -3.44
CA LEU A 26 -9.13 6.25 -4.64
C LEU A 26 -8.28 5.25 -5.43
N LEU A 27 -7.43 4.47 -4.77
CA LEU A 27 -6.65 3.41 -5.43
C LEU A 27 -7.56 2.35 -6.08
N LEU A 28 -8.68 2.02 -5.43
CA LEU A 28 -9.69 1.11 -5.99
C LEU A 28 -10.46 1.69 -7.18
N SER A 29 -10.35 2.99 -7.48
CA SER A 29 -11.13 3.62 -8.55
C SER A 29 -10.65 3.28 -9.96
N GLY A 30 -9.40 2.83 -10.11
CA GLY A 30 -8.77 2.65 -11.43
C GLY A 30 -8.38 3.97 -12.11
N ALA A 31 -8.38 5.07 -11.36
CA ALA A 31 -7.88 6.37 -11.79
C ALA A 31 -6.42 6.58 -11.36
N VAL A 32 -5.74 7.52 -12.01
CA VAL A 32 -4.46 8.03 -11.51
C VAL A 32 -4.72 8.84 -10.24
N VAL A 33 -4.06 8.45 -9.15
CA VAL A 33 -4.16 9.13 -7.86
C VAL A 33 -3.04 10.15 -7.74
N PHE A 34 -3.42 11.42 -7.61
CA PHE A 34 -2.53 12.49 -7.23
C PHE A 34 -2.58 12.70 -5.73
N GLN A 35 -1.42 12.73 -5.08
CA GLN A 35 -1.34 12.93 -3.63
C GLN A 35 -0.56 14.21 -3.32
N GLN A 36 -1.16 15.09 -2.51
CA GLN A 36 -0.44 16.27 -2.04
C GLN A 36 0.73 15.84 -1.15
N LYS A 37 1.92 16.41 -1.38
CA LYS A 37 3.07 16.21 -0.49
C LYS A 37 2.70 16.71 0.92
N ARG A 38 2.83 15.82 1.89
CA ARG A 38 2.54 16.07 3.30
C ARG A 38 3.82 16.56 3.99
N ALA A 39 3.70 17.45 4.95
CA ALA A 39 4.83 17.99 5.72
C ALA A 39 5.33 17.03 6.81
N PHE A 40 4.54 16.03 7.18
CA PHE A 40 4.86 15.08 8.24
C PHE A 40 5.09 13.67 7.68
N ASP A 41 6.03 12.94 8.29
CA ASP A 41 6.37 11.54 7.97
C ASP A 41 5.37 10.51 8.57
N PHE A 42 4.11 10.91 8.75
CA PHE A 42 3.08 9.97 9.20
C PHE A 42 2.54 9.18 8.02
N GLU A 43 2.92 7.91 7.97
CA GLU A 43 2.55 6.99 6.91
C GLU A 43 1.44 6.03 7.35
N GLN A 44 0.51 5.76 6.45
CA GLN A 44 -0.30 4.55 6.53
C GLN A 44 0.62 3.34 6.26
N PHE A 45 0.27 2.18 6.81
CA PHE A 45 1.11 0.97 6.70
C PHE A 45 1.43 0.56 5.25
N TYR A 46 0.67 1.06 4.29
CA TYR A 46 0.81 0.80 2.86
C TYR A 46 1.35 1.97 2.04
N ASP A 47 1.67 3.12 2.65
CA ASP A 47 2.15 4.30 1.90
C ASP A 47 3.54 4.05 1.31
N ARG A 48 4.44 3.42 2.07
CA ARG A 48 5.81 3.16 1.62
C ARG A 48 5.88 2.30 0.35
N PRO A 49 5.23 1.12 0.28
CA PRO A 49 5.17 0.35 -0.97
C PRO A 49 4.59 1.15 -2.15
N LEU A 50 3.54 1.95 -1.92
CA LEU A 50 2.93 2.75 -2.98
C LEU A 50 3.90 3.80 -3.55
N LYS A 51 4.72 4.41 -2.70
CA LYS A 51 5.78 5.36 -3.10
C LYS A 51 6.90 4.65 -3.85
N GLU A 52 7.35 3.51 -3.37
CA GLU A 52 8.43 2.71 -3.99
C GLU A 52 8.04 2.20 -5.37
N TYR A 53 6.79 1.74 -5.56
CA TYR A 53 6.29 1.32 -6.87
C TYR A 53 5.90 2.47 -7.80
N GLY A 54 5.95 3.72 -7.34
CA GLY A 54 5.61 4.90 -8.14
C GLY A 54 4.16 4.92 -8.64
N VAL A 55 3.23 4.29 -7.91
CA VAL A 55 1.82 4.16 -8.33
C VAL A 55 0.93 5.31 -7.85
N ILE A 56 1.51 6.28 -7.13
CA ILE A 56 0.90 7.55 -6.75
C ILE A 56 1.73 8.68 -7.33
N VAL A 57 1.05 9.70 -7.85
CA VAL A 57 1.71 10.89 -8.41
C VAL A 57 1.73 12.00 -7.35
N PRO A 58 2.88 12.32 -6.72
CA PRO A 58 2.94 13.38 -5.73
C PRO A 58 2.81 14.76 -6.37
N PHE A 59 2.24 15.75 -5.69
CA PHE A 59 2.27 17.16 -6.10
C PHE A 59 2.47 18.13 -4.93
N THR A 60 3.07 19.30 -5.17
CA THR A 60 3.32 20.33 -4.14
C THR A 60 2.24 21.40 -4.06
N ASP A 61 1.83 21.90 -5.23
CA ASP A 61 0.92 23.04 -5.39
C ASP A 61 0.07 22.88 -6.66
N ALA A 62 -0.80 23.86 -6.92
CA ALA A 62 -1.73 23.81 -8.05
C ALA A 62 -1.02 23.89 -9.43
N ASN A 63 0.11 24.59 -9.53
CA ASN A 63 0.84 24.71 -10.79
C ASN A 63 1.57 23.41 -11.13
N ASP A 64 2.19 22.78 -10.13
CA ASP A 64 2.81 21.46 -10.25
C ASP A 64 1.76 20.39 -10.62
N LEU A 65 0.61 20.39 -9.93
CA LEU A 65 -0.52 19.50 -10.26
C LEU A 65 -0.96 19.68 -11.72
N LEU A 66 -1.21 20.91 -12.16
CA LEU A 66 -1.65 21.20 -13.53
C LEU A 66 -0.61 20.73 -14.57
N SER A 67 0.67 20.94 -14.27
CA SER A 67 1.78 20.54 -15.14
C SER A 67 1.82 19.02 -15.31
N LYS A 68 1.67 18.26 -14.22
CA LYS A 68 1.65 16.79 -14.24
C LYS A 68 0.41 16.22 -14.93
N VAL A 69 -0.76 16.84 -14.73
CA VAL A 69 -1.99 16.46 -15.46
C VAL A 69 -1.79 16.64 -16.96
N ARG A 70 -1.27 17.80 -17.40
CA ARG A 70 -1.00 18.06 -18.83
C ARG A 70 0.01 17.08 -19.41
N TRP A 71 1.04 16.72 -18.63
CA TRP A 71 2.03 15.73 -19.06
C TRP A 71 1.39 14.34 -19.22
N LEU A 72 0.60 13.88 -18.26
CA LEU A 72 -0.08 12.58 -18.33
C LEU A 72 -1.14 12.52 -19.44
N GLN A 73 -1.80 13.64 -19.75
CA GLN A 73 -2.70 13.73 -20.91
C GLN A 73 -1.98 13.49 -22.24
N LYS A 74 -0.71 13.90 -22.35
CA LYS A 74 0.14 13.64 -23.53
C LYS A 74 0.75 12.23 -23.52
N HIS A 75 0.75 11.55 -22.37
CA HIS A 75 1.35 10.23 -22.16
C HIS A 75 0.32 9.26 -21.54
N ASP A 76 -0.81 9.06 -22.24
CA ASP A 76 -1.96 8.29 -21.73
C ASP A 76 -1.58 6.83 -21.39
N GLU A 77 -0.61 6.23 -22.08
CA GLU A 77 -0.10 4.89 -21.74
C GLU A 77 0.60 4.84 -20.38
N VAL A 78 1.34 5.88 -20.01
CA VAL A 78 1.94 6.00 -18.68
C VAL A 78 0.85 6.16 -17.63
N ALA A 79 -0.17 6.99 -17.92
CA ALA A 79 -1.31 7.17 -17.02
C ALA A 79 -2.07 5.86 -16.78
N LYS A 80 -2.33 5.07 -17.83
CA LYS A 80 -2.95 3.74 -17.72
C LYS A 80 -2.12 2.80 -16.86
N ARG A 81 -0.82 2.71 -17.10
CA ARG A 81 0.08 1.85 -16.32
C ARG A 81 0.05 2.18 -14.83
N ILE A 82 0.16 3.47 -14.47
CA ILE A 82 0.09 3.94 -13.08
C ILE A 82 -1.27 3.57 -12.46
N ALA A 83 -2.37 3.88 -13.15
CA ALA A 83 -3.72 3.62 -12.64
C ALA A 83 -3.99 2.10 -12.46
N SER A 84 -3.58 1.28 -13.43
CA SER A 84 -3.71 -0.18 -13.35
C SER A 84 -2.88 -0.76 -12.21
N ALA A 85 -1.65 -0.28 -12.00
CA ALA A 85 -0.79 -0.74 -10.92
C ALA A 85 -1.35 -0.35 -9.55
N ALA A 86 -1.82 0.89 -9.39
CA ALA A 86 -2.51 1.35 -8.17
C ALA A 86 -3.75 0.50 -7.85
N HIS A 87 -4.56 0.21 -8.87
CA HIS A 87 -5.76 -0.61 -8.72
C HIS A 87 -5.43 -2.06 -8.36
N ALA A 88 -4.43 -2.66 -9.03
CA ALA A 88 -3.98 -4.02 -8.75
C ALA A 88 -3.42 -4.16 -7.33
N PHE A 89 -2.65 -3.17 -6.87
CA PHE A 89 -2.16 -3.10 -5.50
C PHE A 89 -3.31 -3.05 -4.50
N ALA A 90 -4.29 -2.17 -4.70
CA ALA A 90 -5.42 -2.05 -3.79
C ALA A 90 -6.28 -3.32 -3.75
N TRP A 91 -6.53 -3.95 -4.90
CA TRP A 91 -7.32 -5.17 -4.98
C TRP A 91 -6.62 -6.38 -4.34
N SER A 92 -5.30 -6.44 -4.44
CA SER A 92 -4.51 -7.55 -3.91
C SER A 92 -4.18 -7.33 -2.43
N CYS A 93 -3.61 -6.19 -2.09
CA CYS A 93 -2.96 -5.95 -0.81
C CYS A 93 -3.83 -5.21 0.20
N LEU A 94 -4.81 -4.43 -0.26
CA LEU A 94 -5.79 -3.76 0.61
C LEU A 94 -7.15 -4.50 0.62
N SER A 95 -7.17 -5.78 0.24
CA SER A 95 -8.31 -6.67 0.48
C SER A 95 -8.41 -7.03 1.96
N GLN A 96 -9.56 -7.57 2.39
CA GLN A 96 -9.71 -8.07 3.77
C GLN A 96 -8.60 -9.08 4.11
N GLU A 97 -8.29 -9.95 3.15
CA GLU A 97 -7.26 -10.96 3.29
C GLU A 97 -5.85 -10.36 3.31
N GLY A 98 -5.57 -9.37 2.45
CA GLY A 98 -4.29 -8.66 2.46
C GLY A 98 -4.02 -7.95 3.80
N ILE A 99 -5.05 -7.31 4.36
CA ILE A 99 -4.98 -6.67 5.69
C ILE A 99 -4.76 -7.70 6.78
N ARG A 100 -5.49 -8.83 6.74
CA ARG A 100 -5.32 -9.93 7.70
C ARG A 100 -3.88 -10.46 7.68
N MET A 101 -3.34 -10.71 6.48
CA MET A 101 -1.97 -11.18 6.30
C MET A 101 -0.93 -10.19 6.81
N PHE A 102 -1.13 -8.89 6.57
CA PHE A 102 -0.28 -7.84 7.12
C PHE A 102 -0.26 -7.88 8.66
N ILE A 103 -1.43 -7.94 9.30
CA ILE A 103 -1.55 -8.00 10.77
C ILE A 103 -0.85 -9.25 11.33
N VAL A 104 -1.07 -10.41 10.73
CA VAL A 104 -0.42 -11.67 11.15
C VAL A 104 1.10 -11.57 11.00
N SER A 105 1.60 -11.01 9.89
CA SER A 105 3.03 -10.78 9.67
C SER A 105 3.63 -9.86 10.73
N LEU A 106 2.95 -8.74 11.00
CA LEU A 106 3.35 -7.77 12.03
C LEU A 106 3.43 -8.43 13.42
N MET A 107 2.41 -9.20 13.81
CA MET A 107 2.39 -9.89 15.11
C MET A 107 3.52 -10.93 15.23
N LYS A 108 3.81 -11.68 14.17
CA LYS A 108 4.94 -12.62 14.14
C LYS A 108 6.29 -11.89 14.29
N LYS A 109 6.46 -10.75 13.61
CA LYS A 109 7.67 -9.93 13.72
C LYS A 109 7.82 -9.29 15.10
N LEU A 110 6.73 -8.83 15.70
CA LEU A 110 6.76 -8.34 17.08
C LEU A 110 7.11 -9.46 18.07
N GLN A 111 6.59 -10.67 17.86
CA GLN A 111 6.95 -11.82 18.68
C GLN A 111 8.45 -12.16 18.57
N SER A 112 9.04 -12.15 17.37
CA SER A 112 10.46 -12.44 17.21
C SER A 112 11.35 -11.41 17.93
N ILE A 113 10.98 -10.12 17.86
CA ILE A 113 11.66 -9.05 18.60
C ILE A 113 11.46 -9.21 20.12
N GLY A 114 10.25 -9.58 20.56
CA GLY A 114 9.91 -9.80 21.96
C GLY A 114 10.65 -11.00 22.57
N SER A 115 10.79 -12.11 21.83
CA SER A 115 11.55 -13.29 22.25
C SER A 115 13.05 -13.01 22.40
N MET A 116 13.58 -11.97 21.74
CA MET A 116 14.96 -11.52 21.94
C MET A 116 15.14 -10.63 23.19
N LYS A 117 14.04 -10.11 23.77
CA LYS A 117 14.06 -9.19 24.92
C LYS A 117 13.42 -9.76 26.19
N ALA A 118 12.82 -10.94 26.13
CA ALA A 118 12.17 -11.55 27.28
C ALA A 118 13.21 -12.20 28.23
N GLY A 119 13.61 -11.44 29.25
CA GLY A 119 13.90 -12.06 30.56
C GLY A 119 12.62 -12.76 31.08
N PRO A 120 12.74 -13.72 32.03
CA PRO A 120 11.62 -14.59 32.38
C PRO A 120 10.40 -13.79 32.85
N ALA A 121 9.37 -13.75 32.02
CA ALA A 121 8.10 -13.13 32.35
C ALA A 121 7.32 -14.09 33.27
N THR A 122 7.31 -13.78 34.56
CA THR A 122 6.41 -14.42 35.53
C THR A 122 4.97 -13.99 35.23
N GLY A 123 4.16 -14.94 34.75
CA GLY A 123 2.70 -14.89 34.86
C GLY A 123 1.93 -14.24 33.71
N ALA A 124 1.81 -14.92 32.56
CA ALA A 124 0.64 -14.81 31.71
C ALA A 124 0.45 -16.11 30.90
N SER A 125 -0.41 -17.00 31.39
CA SER A 125 -0.77 -18.24 30.70
C SER A 125 -1.71 -17.92 29.52
N HIS A 126 -1.16 -17.81 28.32
CA HIS A 126 -1.95 -17.76 27.09
C HIS A 126 -1.93 -19.13 26.39
N ARG A 127 -3.13 -19.70 26.22
CA ARG A 127 -3.39 -20.95 25.51
C ARG A 127 -2.98 -20.79 24.04
N ARG A 128 -1.97 -21.54 23.58
CA ARG A 128 -1.55 -21.57 22.16
C ARG A 128 -2.68 -22.16 21.31
N VAL A 129 -3.22 -21.38 20.37
CA VAL A 129 -4.08 -21.92 19.30
C VAL A 129 -3.15 -22.31 18.15
N ALA A 130 -3.04 -23.61 17.87
CA ALA A 130 -2.29 -24.12 16.74
C ALA A 130 -3.07 -23.83 15.44
N LEU A 131 -2.38 -23.32 14.42
CA LEU A 131 -2.93 -23.19 13.07
C LEU A 131 -2.93 -24.56 12.40
N ASP A 132 -4.07 -24.96 11.82
CA ASP A 132 -4.28 -26.25 11.15
C ASP A 132 -3.80 -26.19 9.69
N PRO A 133 -2.77 -26.98 9.31
CA PRO A 133 -2.25 -26.99 7.94
C PRO A 133 -3.22 -27.54 6.89
N SER A 134 -4.31 -28.20 7.31
CA SER A 134 -5.28 -28.85 6.41
C SER A 134 -6.46 -27.95 6.02
N ASN A 135 -6.57 -26.75 6.58
CA ASN A 135 -7.62 -25.79 6.26
C ASN A 135 -7.29 -25.00 4.98
N PRO A 136 -8.04 -25.16 3.87
CA PRO A 136 -7.78 -24.44 2.63
C PRO A 136 -8.01 -22.92 2.72
N ARG A 137 -8.57 -22.41 3.84
CA ARG A 137 -8.64 -20.97 4.14
C ARG A 137 -7.33 -20.40 4.71
N ASP A 138 -6.39 -21.25 5.11
CA ASP A 138 -5.17 -20.81 5.82
C ASP A 138 -3.93 -20.66 4.91
N PHE A 139 -3.98 -21.07 3.64
CA PHE A 139 -2.91 -20.77 2.69
C PHE A 139 -3.41 -20.73 1.25
N ALA A 140 -3.56 -19.52 0.68
CA ALA A 140 -3.83 -19.34 -0.74
C ALA A 140 -2.78 -18.43 -1.39
N ARG A 141 -2.16 -18.98 -2.43
CA ARG A 141 -1.19 -18.36 -3.35
C ARG A 141 -1.68 -17.02 -3.90
N ARG A 142 -1.10 -15.91 -3.43
CA ARG A 142 -0.92 -14.64 -4.16
C ARG A 142 0.34 -13.92 -3.63
N LYS A 143 1.47 -14.63 -3.63
CA LYS A 143 2.69 -14.20 -2.91
C LYS A 143 3.54 -13.14 -3.62
N GLU A 144 3.22 -12.71 -4.83
CA GLU A 144 4.17 -11.89 -5.60
C GLU A 144 3.83 -10.39 -5.65
N ILE A 145 2.65 -9.96 -5.21
CA ILE A 145 2.26 -8.54 -5.26
C ILE A 145 2.30 -7.87 -3.88
N CYS A 146 2.11 -8.64 -2.81
CA CYS A 146 1.95 -8.12 -1.45
C CYS A 146 3.07 -8.63 -0.54
N GLN A 147 4.33 -8.35 -0.89
CA GLN A 147 5.47 -8.63 -0.03
C GLN A 147 5.48 -7.62 1.12
N TRP A 148 4.62 -7.87 2.11
CA TRP A 148 4.65 -7.21 3.41
C TRP A 148 5.76 -7.83 4.26
N GLY A 149 7.03 -7.65 3.86
CA GLY A 149 8.16 -8.28 4.54
C GLY A 149 9.54 -7.81 4.06
N ASP A 150 10.31 -7.30 5.03
CA ASP A 150 11.74 -7.01 5.11
C ASP A 150 12.42 -6.30 3.93
N GLY A 151 12.72 -5.01 4.14
CA GLY A 151 13.46 -4.13 3.22
C GLY A 151 14.94 -4.50 3.01
N ASN A 152 15.21 -5.74 2.62
CA ASN A 152 16.48 -6.18 2.06
C ASN A 152 16.35 -6.74 0.63
N ASP A 153 15.14 -7.00 0.13
CA ASP A 153 14.95 -7.37 -1.28
C ASP A 153 14.51 -6.14 -2.08
N VAL A 154 15.51 -5.29 -2.36
CA VAL A 154 15.42 -4.18 -3.31
C VAL A 154 15.26 -4.77 -4.71
N LEU A 155 14.03 -4.98 -5.17
CA LEU A 155 13.75 -5.06 -6.60
C LEU A 155 13.75 -3.63 -7.15
N THR A 156 14.95 -3.10 -7.41
CA THR A 156 15.16 -2.00 -8.35
C THR A 156 14.53 -2.39 -9.69
N LEU A 157 13.37 -1.82 -10.00
CA LEU A 157 12.96 -1.64 -11.39
C LEU A 157 13.87 -0.56 -11.98
N SER A 158 15.04 -0.97 -12.47
CA SER A 158 15.86 -0.12 -13.33
C SER A 158 15.03 0.28 -14.55
N LEU A 159 14.70 1.56 -14.66
CA LEU A 159 14.36 2.19 -15.92
C LEU A 159 15.59 2.09 -16.83
N SER A 160 15.67 1.05 -17.64
CA SER A 160 16.56 1.05 -18.80
C SER A 160 15.95 1.98 -19.84
N ALA A 161 16.48 3.19 -19.91
CA ALA A 161 16.39 4.01 -21.11
C ALA A 161 17.11 3.28 -22.25
N SER A 162 16.39 3.07 -23.35
CA SER A 162 16.89 2.96 -24.73
C SER A 162 15.74 3.28 -25.67
#